data_AF-A0A0G4H2W3-F1
#
_entry.id   AF-A0A0G4H2W3-F1
#
_cell.length_a   1.000
_cell.length_b   1.000
_cell.length_c   1.000
_cell.angle_alpha   90.00
_cell.angle_beta   90.00
_cell.angle_gamma   90.00
#
_symmetry.space_group_name_H-M   'P 1'
#
loop_
_entity.id
_entity.type
_entity.pdbx_description
1 polymer ?
#
loop_
_entity_poly.entity_id
_entity_poly.type
_entity_poly.pdbx_seq_one_letter_code
_entity_poly.pdbx_strand_id
1 'polypeptide(L)'
;MIFANLIFVLSIPAAKAVSATHRQHPPSFLSSPRATSSFLSSRRRHARHSRPCTMAAPTVELTWEAKGITSSPTLPRSGHCAVTLPKGHEYDVLVFGGYTEDESLMEDRGPMGQVPKREVTNEGWLYSVDKDEWKQIAYEGDVPQPRLVAQTVVVDDKMWLIGGWNPSGAEGPSTILNDVWTLDLNTYKWSSHPGLQEQLQPISRFQAAVIGKKIYLHTHRSLDDILVIDTQNETVEKLPISSPSGASPPASRGLHSMVALDDRTLLIFGGAPQRGGFLNDVWTIDLQDNKWTDMTSKIEGQGPGPCCSTAMVKVDNGVLMWGGAERPGQEGEMEGLQPLDEAFLLRTDTDPWRWESVSVAGGADARPLPRNAHTMSLLPPREAGEMAEVVVHGGWWAFVKTYGDTFVGHLKAL
;
A
#
# COMPACT_ATOMS: atom_id res chain seq x y z
N MET A 1 5.75 17.92 8.91
CA MET A 1 4.35 17.82 9.39
C MET A 1 3.47 16.88 8.57
N ILE A 2 3.81 16.47 7.34
CA ILE A 2 2.98 15.55 6.52
C ILE A 2 3.15 14.06 6.91
N PHE A 3 4.35 13.63 7.33
CA PHE A 3 4.58 12.30 7.91
C PHE A 3 3.88 12.11 9.27
N ALA A 4 3.66 13.17 10.04
CA ALA A 4 3.05 13.11 11.37
C ALA A 4 1.54 12.79 11.32
N ASN A 5 0.83 13.18 10.25
CA ASN A 5 -0.60 12.90 10.12
C ASN A 5 -0.90 11.54 9.48
N LEU A 6 0.05 10.93 8.76
CA LEU A 6 -0.07 9.53 8.33
C LEU A 6 0.23 8.54 9.46
N ILE A 7 1.02 8.98 10.47
CA ILE A 7 1.19 8.28 11.73
C ILE A 7 -0.16 8.21 12.44
N PHE A 8 -0.92 9.32 12.57
CA PHE A 8 -2.26 9.35 13.20
C PHE A 8 -3.30 8.44 12.52
N VAL A 9 -3.21 8.29 11.19
CA VAL A 9 -4.12 7.50 10.37
C VAL A 9 -4.01 5.99 10.65
N LEU A 10 -2.85 5.50 11.11
CA LEU A 10 -2.66 4.09 11.50
C LEU A 10 -2.33 3.89 12.99
N SER A 11 -2.29 4.94 13.82
CA SER A 11 -1.93 4.79 15.24
C SER A 11 -3.12 4.54 16.16
N ILE A 12 -2.90 3.62 17.08
CA ILE A 12 -3.53 3.55 18.40
C ILE A 12 -2.80 4.61 19.25
N PRO A 13 -3.44 5.69 19.72
CA PRO A 13 -2.73 6.64 20.58
C PRO A 13 -2.49 6.00 21.95
N ALA A 14 -1.23 5.92 22.36
CA ALA A 14 -0.87 5.54 23.72
C ALA A 14 -1.41 6.57 24.73
N ALA A 15 -2.04 6.10 25.81
CA ALA A 15 -2.51 6.94 26.90
C ALA A 15 -1.34 7.72 27.51
N LYS A 16 -1.41 9.05 27.51
CA LYS A 16 -0.42 9.90 28.19
C LYS A 16 -0.59 9.75 29.70
N ALA A 17 0.44 9.26 30.38
CA ALA A 17 0.57 9.37 31.83
C ALA A 17 0.67 10.86 32.21
N VAL A 18 -0.21 11.30 33.10
CA VAL A 18 -0.23 12.65 33.67
C VAL A 18 0.85 12.72 34.75
N SER A 19 1.86 13.57 34.54
CA SER A 19 2.75 14.04 35.59
C SER A 19 2.50 15.54 35.78
N ALA A 20 1.98 15.89 36.95
CA ALA A 20 1.73 17.26 37.37
C ALA A 20 2.92 17.79 38.17
N THR A 21 3.45 18.96 37.80
CA THR A 21 4.05 19.92 38.75
C THR A 21 3.94 21.35 38.20
N HIS A 22 4.07 22.30 39.13
CA HIS A 22 3.39 23.59 39.24
C HIS A 22 4.21 24.79 38.70
N ARG A 23 3.51 25.81 38.13
CA ARG A 23 3.66 27.30 38.26
C ARG A 23 5.06 27.94 37.98
N GLN A 24 5.23 29.03 37.21
CA GLN A 24 4.63 30.37 37.31
C GLN A 24 4.83 31.26 36.04
N HIS A 25 3.83 32.12 35.79
CA HIS A 25 3.75 33.47 35.16
C HIS A 25 4.48 33.89 33.84
N PRO A 26 3.78 34.61 32.92
CA PRO A 26 4.34 35.28 31.74
C PRO A 26 4.43 36.82 31.90
N PRO A 27 4.98 37.55 30.91
CA PRO A 27 4.53 38.90 30.63
C PRO A 27 3.90 39.07 29.24
N SER A 28 2.84 39.88 29.29
CA SER A 28 2.02 40.51 28.27
C SER A 28 2.76 41.21 27.13
N PHE A 29 2.16 41.28 25.93
CA PHE A 29 2.10 42.52 25.14
C PHE A 29 0.87 42.56 24.19
N LEU A 30 -0.02 43.49 24.54
CA LEU A 30 -0.85 44.43 23.76
C LEU A 30 -1.43 44.05 22.38
N SER A 31 -2.75 44.12 22.35
CA SER A 31 -3.69 44.23 21.24
C SER A 31 -3.72 45.59 20.55
N SER A 32 -3.99 45.62 19.23
CA SER A 32 -5.06 46.39 18.53
C SER A 32 -4.73 46.54 17.02
N PRO A 33 -5.65 47.05 16.17
CA PRO A 33 -6.83 46.34 15.68
C PRO A 33 -6.89 46.23 14.14
N ARG A 34 -7.83 45.39 13.68
CA ARG A 34 -8.23 45.18 12.28
C ARG A 34 -8.59 46.48 11.56
N ALA A 35 -8.11 46.60 10.32
CA ALA A 35 -8.71 47.43 9.28
C ALA A 35 -9.35 46.53 8.21
N THR A 36 -10.66 46.65 8.07
CA THR A 36 -11.46 46.07 6.99
C THR A 36 -11.30 46.94 5.74
N SER A 37 -10.89 46.36 4.60
CA SER A 37 -11.16 46.94 3.29
C SER A 37 -11.71 45.87 2.35
N SER A 38 -12.95 46.09 1.94
CA SER A 38 -13.65 45.35 0.91
C SER A 38 -13.17 45.80 -0.46
N PHE A 39 -12.44 44.95 -1.17
CA PHE A 39 -12.19 45.12 -2.60
C PHE A 39 -12.95 44.05 -3.38
N LEU A 40 -14.07 44.46 -3.97
CA LEU A 40 -14.74 43.77 -5.05
C LEU A 40 -13.84 43.85 -6.30
N SER A 41 -13.18 42.76 -6.66
CA SER A 41 -12.56 42.63 -7.99
C SER A 41 -13.32 41.57 -8.80
N SER A 42 -13.99 42.02 -9.85
CA SER A 42 -14.66 41.19 -10.83
C SER A 42 -13.62 40.48 -11.70
N ARG A 43 -13.36 39.20 -11.44
CA ARG A 43 -12.55 38.38 -12.36
C ARG A 43 -13.45 37.77 -13.44
N ARG A 44 -13.32 38.31 -14.65
CA ARG A 44 -13.74 37.66 -15.91
C ARG A 44 -13.13 36.26 -15.97
N ARG A 45 -13.98 35.24 -16.11
CA ARG A 45 -13.55 33.88 -16.47
C ARG A 45 -12.98 33.92 -17.88
N HIS A 46 -11.67 33.79 -18.03
CA HIS A 46 -11.09 33.36 -19.29
C HIS A 46 -11.37 31.87 -19.42
N ALA A 47 -12.31 31.54 -20.32
CA ALA A 47 -12.50 30.18 -20.80
C ALA A 47 -11.18 29.71 -21.43
N ARG A 48 -10.45 28.83 -20.74
CA ARG A 48 -9.44 28.01 -21.39
C ARG A 48 -10.20 27.01 -22.26
N HIS A 49 -9.98 27.08 -23.57
CA HIS A 49 -10.32 25.99 -24.48
C HIS A 49 -9.50 24.75 -24.10
N SER A 50 -10.04 23.91 -23.22
CA SER A 50 -9.63 22.52 -23.15
C SER A 50 -10.18 21.83 -24.39
N ARG A 51 -9.30 21.22 -25.18
CA ARG A 51 -9.73 20.21 -26.15
C ARG A 51 -10.53 19.15 -25.37
N PRO A 52 -11.66 18.65 -25.88
CA PRO A 52 -12.31 17.51 -25.25
C PRO A 52 -11.33 16.33 -25.37
N CYS A 53 -10.74 15.93 -24.24
CA CYS A 53 -10.04 14.67 -24.16
C CYS A 53 -11.12 13.61 -24.14
N THR A 54 -11.47 13.07 -25.31
CA THR A 54 -12.33 11.88 -25.37
C THR A 54 -11.53 10.75 -24.73
N MET A 55 -11.93 10.31 -23.54
CA MET A 55 -11.37 9.10 -22.94
C MET A 55 -11.56 7.97 -23.94
N ALA A 56 -10.47 7.29 -24.32
CA ALA A 56 -10.58 6.10 -25.15
C ALA A 56 -11.45 5.07 -24.42
N ALA A 57 -12.26 4.32 -25.17
CA ALA A 57 -13.07 3.26 -24.58
C ALA A 57 -12.15 2.26 -23.86
N PRO A 58 -12.57 1.72 -22.70
CA PRO A 58 -11.85 0.65 -22.03
C PRO A 58 -11.59 -0.53 -22.97
N THR A 59 -10.37 -1.06 -22.98
CA THR A 59 -10.04 -2.29 -23.72
C THR A 59 -10.11 -3.53 -22.83
N VAL A 60 -10.30 -3.32 -21.53
CA VAL A 60 -10.37 -4.37 -20.52
C VAL A 60 -11.53 -4.10 -19.56
N GLU A 61 -12.09 -5.19 -19.05
CA GLU A 61 -13.14 -5.21 -18.03
C GLU A 61 -12.66 -6.00 -16.81
N LEU A 62 -12.90 -5.45 -15.62
CA LEU A 62 -12.71 -6.12 -14.34
C LEU A 62 -14.09 -6.43 -13.76
N THR A 63 -14.44 -7.71 -13.73
CA THR A 63 -15.69 -8.18 -13.12
C THR A 63 -15.42 -8.66 -11.72
N TRP A 64 -16.18 -8.16 -10.74
CA TRP A 64 -16.02 -8.57 -9.35
C TRP A 64 -17.02 -9.67 -8.96
N GLU A 65 -16.51 -10.60 -8.16
CA GLU A 65 -17.27 -11.62 -7.47
C GLU A 65 -17.05 -11.46 -5.95
N ALA A 66 -18.11 -11.12 -5.23
CA ALA A 66 -18.10 -11.09 -3.77
C ALA A 66 -18.12 -12.52 -3.24
N LYS A 67 -17.18 -12.83 -2.35
CA LYS A 67 -17.00 -14.18 -1.82
C LYS A 67 -17.71 -14.34 -0.48
N GLY A 68 -18.41 -15.47 -0.34
CA GLY A 68 -19.34 -15.73 0.76
C GLY A 68 -18.57 -16.29 1.95
N ILE A 69 -17.92 -15.42 2.71
CA ILE A 69 -16.99 -15.83 3.76
C ILE A 69 -17.73 -16.61 4.88
N THR A 70 -17.66 -17.94 4.86
CA THR A 70 -18.28 -18.80 5.89
C THR A 70 -17.36 -19.06 7.09
N SER A 71 -16.04 -18.90 6.90
CA SER A 71 -15.02 -18.96 7.95
C SER A 71 -13.95 -17.91 7.64
N SER A 72 -14.11 -16.69 8.16
CA SER A 72 -13.24 -15.55 7.88
C SER A 72 -11.96 -15.57 8.73
N PRO A 73 -10.86 -14.89 8.32
CA PRO A 73 -10.07 -14.16 9.29
C PRO A 73 -11.03 -13.37 10.18
N THR A 74 -11.08 -13.72 11.46
CA THR A 74 -12.24 -13.50 12.34
C THR A 74 -12.67 -12.04 12.47
N LEU A 75 -11.77 -11.09 12.18
CA LEU A 75 -11.99 -9.66 12.30
C LEU A 75 -11.53 -8.90 11.03
N PRO A 76 -12.24 -7.82 10.65
CA PRO A 76 -11.79 -6.83 9.67
C PRO A 76 -10.35 -6.38 9.91
N ARG A 77 -9.55 -6.25 8.84
CA ARG A 77 -8.12 -5.96 8.97
C ARG A 77 -7.57 -5.00 7.92
N SER A 78 -6.54 -4.24 8.29
CA SER A 78 -5.88 -3.27 7.40
C SER A 78 -4.39 -3.13 7.71
N GLY A 79 -3.62 -2.71 6.70
CA GLY A 79 -2.15 -2.63 6.79
C GLY A 79 -1.47 -3.99 6.94
N HIS A 80 -2.20 -5.07 6.67
CA HIS A 80 -1.67 -6.42 6.54
C HIS A 80 -0.92 -6.55 5.22
N CYS A 81 -0.20 -7.64 5.08
CA CYS A 81 0.52 -8.00 3.87
C CYS A 81 0.00 -9.33 3.33
N ALA A 82 0.16 -9.56 2.03
CA ALA A 82 -0.31 -10.77 1.37
C ALA A 82 0.67 -11.23 0.31
N VAL A 83 0.68 -12.54 0.04
CA VAL A 83 1.40 -13.15 -1.08
C VAL A 83 0.53 -14.19 -1.77
N THR A 84 0.70 -14.32 -3.08
CA THR A 84 0.20 -15.47 -3.82
C THR A 84 1.12 -16.66 -3.55
N LEU A 85 0.54 -17.82 -3.21
CA LEU A 85 1.30 -19.04 -2.99
C LEU A 85 1.77 -19.64 -4.33
N PRO A 86 2.95 -20.27 -4.36
CA PRO A 86 3.43 -20.96 -5.56
C PRO A 86 2.43 -22.00 -6.09
N LYS A 87 2.54 -22.32 -7.38
CA LYS A 87 1.70 -23.36 -7.99
C LYS A 87 1.93 -24.71 -7.29
N GLY A 88 0.85 -25.39 -6.94
CA GLY A 88 0.88 -26.71 -6.31
C GLY A 88 0.52 -26.71 -4.82
N HIS A 89 0.41 -25.53 -4.20
CA HIS A 89 -0.20 -25.41 -2.87
C HIS A 89 -1.72 -25.59 -2.93
N GLU A 90 -2.32 -26.08 -1.83
CA GLU A 90 -3.77 -26.27 -1.68
C GLU A 90 -4.55 -24.95 -1.62
N TYR A 91 -3.88 -23.88 -1.18
CA TYR A 91 -4.42 -22.53 -1.03
C TYR A 91 -3.73 -21.58 -2.00
N ASP A 92 -4.41 -20.48 -2.32
CA ASP A 92 -4.00 -19.53 -3.35
C ASP A 92 -3.27 -18.31 -2.76
N VAL A 93 -3.73 -17.81 -1.61
CA VAL A 93 -3.24 -16.57 -1.01
C VAL A 93 -2.94 -16.77 0.46
N LEU A 94 -1.86 -16.16 0.95
CA LEU A 94 -1.53 -16.05 2.36
C LEU A 94 -1.58 -14.59 2.77
N VAL A 95 -2.33 -14.26 3.82
CA VAL A 95 -2.37 -12.95 4.49
C VAL A 95 -1.68 -13.03 5.84
N PHE A 96 -0.83 -12.05 6.17
CA PHE A 96 -0.11 -11.96 7.43
C PHE A 96 -0.26 -10.58 8.08
N GLY A 97 -0.50 -10.58 9.39
CA GLY A 97 -0.41 -9.39 10.24
C GLY A 97 -1.47 -8.33 9.96
N GLY A 98 -1.08 -7.06 10.12
CA GLY A 98 -1.97 -5.91 10.10
C GLY A 98 -2.51 -5.57 11.49
N TYR A 99 -3.49 -4.68 11.55
CA TYR A 99 -4.36 -4.57 12.72
C TYR A 99 -5.74 -5.14 12.40
N THR A 100 -6.41 -5.65 13.42
CA THR A 100 -7.80 -6.07 13.40
C THR A 100 -8.68 -5.08 14.16
N GLU A 101 -9.94 -4.96 13.76
CA GLU A 101 -10.98 -4.22 14.50
C GLU A 101 -12.06 -5.17 14.97
N ASP A 102 -12.32 -5.19 16.29
CA ASP A 102 -13.44 -5.93 16.87
C ASP A 102 -14.59 -4.96 17.17
N GLU A 103 -15.64 -4.99 16.35
CA GLU A 103 -16.83 -4.15 16.54
C GLU A 103 -17.63 -4.56 17.79
N SER A 104 -17.43 -5.76 18.35
CA SER A 104 -18.06 -6.17 19.60
C SER A 104 -17.38 -5.57 20.84
N LEU A 105 -16.14 -5.08 20.69
CA LEU A 105 -15.36 -4.48 21.76
C LEU A 105 -15.11 -3.01 21.44
N MET A 106 -15.66 -2.12 22.26
CA MET A 106 -15.42 -0.68 22.12
C MET A 106 -14.35 -0.20 23.09
N GLU A 107 -13.48 0.70 22.63
CA GLU A 107 -12.53 1.42 23.46
C GLU A 107 -12.82 2.93 23.44
N ASP A 108 -12.74 3.56 24.61
CA ASP A 108 -12.89 5.01 24.73
C ASP A 108 -11.57 5.68 24.32
N ARG A 109 -11.61 6.43 23.21
CA ARG A 109 -10.48 7.25 22.73
C ARG A 109 -10.66 8.73 23.06
N GLY A 110 -11.41 9.07 24.09
CA GLY A 110 -11.59 10.43 24.59
C GLY A 110 -12.35 11.30 23.58
N PRO A 111 -11.75 12.36 23.00
CA PRO A 111 -12.46 13.26 22.08
C PRO A 111 -13.01 12.59 20.81
N MET A 112 -12.48 11.43 20.42
CA MET A 112 -12.98 10.64 19.29
C MET A 112 -14.18 9.75 19.66
N GLY A 113 -14.56 9.71 20.94
CA GLY A 113 -15.62 8.84 21.45
C GLY A 113 -15.20 7.37 21.54
N GLN A 114 -16.22 6.51 21.56
CA GLN A 114 -16.04 5.07 21.52
C GLN A 114 -15.78 4.63 20.07
N VAL A 115 -14.71 3.89 19.86
CA VAL A 115 -14.38 3.27 18.58
C VAL A 115 -14.16 1.77 18.77
N PRO A 116 -14.30 0.95 17.72
CA PRO A 116 -13.91 -0.45 17.77
C PRO A 116 -12.47 -0.62 18.25
N LYS A 117 -12.25 -1.60 19.13
CA LYS A 117 -10.93 -1.91 19.67
C LYS A 117 -10.02 -2.38 18.54
N ARG A 118 -8.83 -1.77 18.45
CA ARG A 118 -7.81 -2.14 17.47
C ARG A 118 -6.70 -2.94 18.11
N GLU A 119 -6.38 -4.09 17.53
CA GLU A 119 -5.26 -4.92 17.96
C GLU A 119 -4.34 -5.23 16.79
N VAL A 120 -3.04 -5.14 17.02
CA VAL A 120 -2.04 -5.54 16.03
C VAL A 120 -1.88 -7.04 16.13
N THR A 121 -1.83 -7.72 14.98
CA THR A 121 -1.73 -9.18 14.96
C THR A 121 -0.48 -9.65 14.20
N ASN A 122 -0.07 -10.89 14.48
CA ASN A 122 0.87 -11.69 13.69
C ASN A 122 0.21 -12.96 13.14
N GLU A 123 -1.12 -13.01 13.13
CA GLU A 123 -1.86 -14.11 12.53
C GLU A 123 -1.56 -14.25 11.04
N GLY A 124 -1.47 -15.50 10.59
CA GLY A 124 -1.42 -15.89 9.19
C GLY A 124 -2.69 -16.62 8.81
N TRP A 125 -3.21 -16.34 7.62
CA TRP A 125 -4.41 -16.94 7.08
C TRP A 125 -4.18 -17.35 5.63
N LEU A 126 -4.67 -18.53 5.27
CA LEU A 126 -4.62 -19.09 3.92
C LEU A 126 -6.02 -19.01 3.31
N TYR A 127 -6.13 -18.58 2.06
CA TYR A 127 -7.39 -18.51 1.33
C TYR A 127 -7.36 -19.41 0.10
N SER A 128 -8.44 -20.15 -0.12
CA SER A 128 -8.67 -20.92 -1.34
C SER A 128 -9.86 -20.33 -2.09
N VAL A 129 -9.65 -19.94 -3.34
CA VAL A 129 -10.69 -19.40 -4.24
C VAL A 129 -11.70 -20.48 -4.62
N ASP A 130 -11.25 -21.72 -4.81
CA ASP A 130 -12.10 -22.85 -5.21
C ASP A 130 -13.03 -23.29 -4.10
N LYS A 131 -12.54 -23.26 -2.86
CA LYS A 131 -13.30 -23.64 -1.68
C LYS A 131 -14.08 -22.47 -1.08
N ASP A 132 -13.75 -21.24 -1.46
CA ASP A 132 -14.20 -20.01 -0.81
C ASP A 132 -14.01 -20.08 0.73
N GLU A 133 -12.82 -20.51 1.15
CA GLU A 133 -12.53 -20.85 2.54
C GLU A 133 -11.22 -20.21 3.00
N TRP A 134 -11.25 -19.58 4.17
CA TRP A 134 -10.04 -19.23 4.91
C TRP A 134 -9.70 -20.27 5.98
N LYS A 135 -8.41 -20.53 6.13
CA LYS A 135 -7.83 -21.35 7.18
C LYS A 135 -6.73 -20.59 7.92
N GLN A 136 -6.87 -20.48 9.23
CA GLN A 136 -5.81 -19.91 10.07
C GLN A 136 -4.59 -20.83 10.10
N ILE A 137 -3.41 -20.27 9.98
CA ILE A 137 -2.15 -21.00 10.13
C ILE A 137 -1.89 -21.19 11.63
N ALA A 138 -1.70 -22.44 12.04
CA ALA A 138 -1.16 -22.77 13.34
C ALA A 138 0.37 -22.84 13.22
N TYR A 139 1.06 -21.85 13.80
CA TYR A 139 2.51 -21.82 13.79
C TYR A 139 3.12 -22.73 14.86
N GLU A 140 4.32 -23.21 14.58
CA GLU A 140 5.18 -23.89 15.55
C GLU A 140 6.47 -23.10 15.79
N GLY A 141 6.93 -23.08 17.04
CA GLY A 141 8.18 -22.43 17.43
C GLY A 141 8.09 -20.90 17.52
N ASP A 142 9.23 -20.24 17.29
CA ASP A 142 9.33 -18.78 17.37
C ASP A 142 8.61 -18.13 16.18
N VAL A 143 7.79 -17.12 16.47
CA VAL A 143 7.03 -16.37 15.46
C VAL A 143 7.40 -14.89 15.49
N PRO A 144 7.37 -14.19 14.36
CA PRO A 144 7.55 -12.74 14.34
C PRO A 144 6.48 -12.04 15.18
N GLN A 145 6.88 -10.96 15.85
CA GLN A 145 5.94 -10.12 16.59
C GLN A 145 4.85 -9.50 15.68
N PRO A 146 3.69 -9.13 16.26
CA PRO A 146 2.65 -8.39 15.56
C PRO A 146 3.16 -7.13 14.87
N ARG A 147 2.69 -6.89 13.64
CA ARG A 147 3.12 -5.74 12.83
C ARG A 147 2.14 -5.42 11.72
N LEU A 148 2.13 -4.16 11.31
CA LEU A 148 1.49 -3.69 10.08
C LEU A 148 2.50 -2.97 9.18
N VAL A 149 2.11 -2.69 7.94
CA VAL A 149 2.90 -1.97 6.92
C VAL A 149 4.34 -2.49 6.77
N ALA A 150 4.49 -3.81 6.99
CA ALA A 150 5.63 -4.62 6.58
C ALA A 150 5.52 -4.91 5.07
N GLN A 151 6.53 -5.57 4.52
CA GLN A 151 6.47 -6.12 3.16
C GLN A 151 6.66 -7.63 3.21
N THR A 152 5.88 -8.33 2.40
CA THR A 152 6.04 -9.75 2.15
C THR A 152 6.25 -10.03 0.68
N VAL A 153 7.20 -10.91 0.37
CA VAL A 153 7.44 -11.41 -0.99
C VAL A 153 7.73 -12.90 -0.95
N VAL A 154 7.53 -13.59 -2.06
CA VAL A 154 7.88 -15.02 -2.19
C VAL A 154 9.17 -15.14 -2.99
N VAL A 155 10.13 -15.87 -2.44
CA VAL A 155 11.33 -16.31 -3.16
C VAL A 155 11.44 -17.81 -2.90
N ASP A 156 11.34 -18.60 -3.97
CA ASP A 156 11.20 -20.06 -3.90
C ASP A 156 9.99 -20.47 -3.04
N ASP A 157 10.15 -21.45 -2.17
CA ASP A 157 9.10 -21.98 -1.29
C ASP A 157 9.03 -21.23 0.05
N LYS A 158 9.51 -19.98 0.11
CA LYS A 158 9.54 -19.16 1.32
C LYS A 158 8.90 -17.80 1.11
N MET A 159 8.02 -17.43 2.05
CA MET A 159 7.59 -16.05 2.20
C MET A 159 8.59 -15.30 3.08
N TRP A 160 9.18 -14.24 2.55
CA TRP A 160 10.03 -13.32 3.28
C TRP A 160 9.19 -12.21 3.88
N LEU A 161 9.36 -11.93 5.17
CA LEU A 161 8.72 -10.84 5.91
C LEU A 161 9.80 -9.85 6.36
N ILE A 162 9.68 -8.59 5.94
CA ILE A 162 10.71 -7.58 6.13
C ILE A 162 10.13 -6.36 6.87
N GLY A 163 10.75 -6.01 8.00
CA GLY A 163 10.46 -4.79 8.76
C GLY A 163 9.00 -4.64 9.16
N GLY A 164 8.48 -3.43 9.00
CA GLY A 164 7.13 -3.05 9.39
C GLY A 164 7.09 -2.18 10.64
N TRP A 165 5.90 -2.04 11.20
CA TRP A 165 5.68 -1.23 12.39
C TRP A 165 4.78 -1.97 13.36
N ASN A 166 5.25 -2.09 14.60
CA ASN A 166 4.44 -2.50 15.73
C ASN A 166 4.04 -1.22 16.50
N PRO A 167 2.79 -0.74 16.40
CA PRO A 167 2.36 0.47 17.08
C PRO A 167 2.27 0.31 18.60
N SER A 168 2.31 -0.92 19.11
CA SER A 168 2.18 -1.32 20.51
C SER A 168 0.93 -0.75 21.21
N GLY A 169 -0.11 -1.58 21.31
CA GLY A 169 -1.17 -1.44 22.30
C GLY A 169 -0.95 -2.43 23.45
N ALA A 170 -1.07 -1.96 24.70
CA ALA A 170 -0.99 -2.67 25.99
C ALA A 170 0.38 -2.98 26.64
N GLU A 171 1.44 -3.46 25.94
CA GLU A 171 2.65 -3.99 26.65
C GLU A 171 4.03 -3.46 26.20
N GLY A 172 4.14 -2.41 25.37
CA GLY A 172 5.46 -1.90 24.97
C GLY A 172 5.49 -0.59 24.18
N PRO A 173 6.69 -0.09 23.82
CA PRO A 173 6.85 1.11 23.02
C PRO A 173 6.59 0.84 21.53
N SER A 174 5.89 1.76 20.88
CA SER A 174 5.73 1.79 19.43
C SER A 174 7.10 1.72 18.73
N THR A 175 7.29 0.72 17.87
CA THR A 175 8.60 0.40 17.29
C THR A 175 8.51 0.14 15.79
N ILE A 176 9.34 0.82 14.99
CA ILE A 176 9.57 0.48 13.59
C ILE A 176 10.61 -0.64 13.56
N LEU A 177 10.29 -1.72 12.86
CA LEU A 177 11.08 -2.95 12.87
C LEU A 177 12.09 -2.95 11.71
N ASN A 178 13.17 -3.71 11.90
CA ASN A 178 14.21 -3.97 10.91
C ASN A 178 14.54 -5.46 10.79
N ASP A 179 13.81 -6.32 11.51
CA ASP A 179 14.00 -7.77 11.47
C ASP A 179 13.51 -8.35 10.13
N VAL A 180 14.13 -9.47 9.77
CA VAL A 180 13.80 -10.25 8.58
C VAL A 180 13.48 -11.67 9.03
N TRP A 181 12.37 -12.19 8.51
CA TRP A 181 11.90 -13.54 8.78
C TRP A 181 11.57 -14.25 7.48
N THR A 182 11.68 -15.57 7.47
CA THR A 182 11.13 -16.41 6.41
C THR A 182 10.14 -17.41 6.98
N LEU A 183 9.00 -17.55 6.33
CA LEU A 183 8.04 -18.62 6.55
C LEU A 183 8.22 -19.65 5.44
N ASP A 184 8.58 -20.88 5.81
CA ASP A 184 8.56 -22.02 4.88
C ASP A 184 7.10 -22.33 4.51
N LEU A 185 6.75 -22.28 3.21
CA LEU A 185 5.37 -22.37 2.75
C LEU A 185 4.83 -23.81 2.70
N ASN A 186 5.71 -24.81 2.87
CA ASN A 186 5.32 -26.22 2.92
C ASN A 186 5.00 -26.66 4.36
N THR A 187 5.69 -26.07 5.34
CA THR A 187 5.62 -26.46 6.75
C THR A 187 4.99 -25.40 7.65
N TYR A 188 4.88 -24.16 7.17
CA TYR A 188 4.47 -22.99 7.93
C TYR A 188 5.33 -22.72 9.18
N LYS A 189 6.61 -23.11 9.12
CA LYS A 189 7.59 -22.83 10.15
C LYS A 189 8.36 -21.53 9.86
N TRP A 190 8.41 -20.66 10.85
CA TRP A 190 9.18 -19.41 10.79
C TRP A 190 10.67 -19.63 11.07
N SER A 191 11.51 -18.77 10.52
CA SER A 191 12.94 -18.66 10.82
C SER A 191 13.36 -17.20 10.79
N SER A 192 14.09 -16.76 11.82
CA SER A 192 14.61 -15.39 11.92
C SER A 192 15.96 -15.27 11.24
N HIS A 193 16.25 -14.08 10.71
CA HIS A 193 17.49 -13.74 10.02
C HIS A 193 18.22 -12.58 10.73
N PRO A 194 18.86 -12.84 11.89
CA PRO A 194 19.52 -11.78 12.67
C PRO A 194 20.67 -11.11 11.91
N GLY A 195 21.41 -11.85 11.07
CA GLY A 195 22.48 -11.27 10.25
C GLY A 195 21.97 -10.22 9.26
N LEU A 196 20.77 -10.40 8.70
CA LEU A 196 20.11 -9.40 7.87
C LEU A 196 19.57 -8.23 8.70
N GLN A 197 19.05 -8.51 9.90
CA GLN A 197 18.58 -7.47 10.81
C GLN A 197 19.68 -6.47 11.19
N GLU A 198 20.91 -6.95 11.43
CA GLU A 198 22.06 -6.10 11.74
C GLU A 198 22.44 -5.15 10.58
N GLN A 199 22.15 -5.56 9.34
CA GLN A 199 22.44 -4.79 8.13
C GLN A 199 21.32 -3.81 7.75
N LEU A 200 20.10 -4.01 8.25
CA LEU A 200 18.94 -3.16 7.96
C LEU A 200 18.70 -2.11 9.03
N GLN A 201 18.40 -0.89 8.57
CA GLN A 201 17.81 0.14 9.43
C GLN A 201 16.30 -0.09 9.57
N PRO A 202 15.66 0.39 10.66
CA PRO A 202 14.20 0.39 10.80
C PRO A 202 13.47 0.93 9.55
N ILE A 203 12.53 0.12 9.04
CA ILE A 203 11.82 0.38 7.78
C ILE A 203 10.34 0.00 7.90
N SER A 204 9.46 0.88 7.44
CA SER A 204 8.02 0.64 7.27
C SER A 204 7.49 1.46 6.11
N ARG A 205 6.31 1.10 5.56
CA ARG A 205 5.65 1.83 4.46
C ARG A 205 6.52 1.96 3.20
N PHE A 206 7.46 1.02 3.03
CA PHE A 206 8.32 0.86 1.86
C PHE A 206 7.70 -0.20 0.93
N GLN A 207 8.28 -0.41 -0.24
CA GLN A 207 7.85 -1.45 -1.18
C GLN A 207 8.97 -2.43 -1.47
N ALA A 208 8.60 -3.68 -1.78
CA ALA A 208 9.51 -4.76 -2.15
C ALA A 208 9.09 -5.42 -3.47
N ALA A 209 10.07 -5.81 -4.29
CA ALA A 209 9.84 -6.61 -5.50
C ALA A 209 10.96 -7.65 -5.65
N VAL A 210 10.65 -8.75 -6.33
CA VAL A 210 11.58 -9.87 -6.52
C VAL A 210 11.97 -9.98 -7.98
N ILE A 211 13.27 -10.08 -8.25
CA ILE A 211 13.82 -10.48 -9.54
C ILE A 211 14.89 -11.54 -9.26
N GLY A 212 14.68 -12.75 -9.79
CA GLY A 212 15.53 -13.91 -9.50
C GLY A 212 15.55 -14.24 -8.01
N LYS A 213 16.74 -14.26 -7.42
CA LYS A 213 16.97 -14.53 -5.97
C LYS A 213 17.23 -13.26 -5.15
N LYS A 214 16.93 -12.09 -5.71
CA LYS A 214 17.15 -10.80 -5.07
C LYS A 214 15.83 -10.11 -4.76
N ILE A 215 15.75 -9.51 -3.57
CA ILE A 215 14.61 -8.69 -3.15
C ILE A 215 15.06 -7.23 -3.16
N TYR A 216 14.42 -6.42 -3.99
CA TYR A 216 14.70 -5.00 -4.15
C TYR A 216 13.73 -4.20 -3.30
N LEU A 217 14.27 -3.31 -2.45
CA LEU A 217 13.48 -2.47 -1.55
C LEU A 217 13.60 -1.00 -1.95
N HIS A 218 12.46 -0.37 -2.21
CA HIS A 218 12.38 1.06 -2.40
C HIS A 218 11.75 1.72 -1.16
N THR A 219 12.51 2.61 -0.54
CA THR A 219 12.15 3.26 0.73
C THR A 219 12.05 4.77 0.56
N HIS A 220 11.60 5.48 1.59
CA HIS A 220 11.66 6.95 1.59
C HIS A 220 13.10 7.51 1.58
N ARG A 221 14.12 6.66 1.75
CA ARG A 221 15.54 7.04 1.67
C ARG A 221 16.17 6.71 0.31
N SER A 222 15.42 6.06 -0.58
CA SER A 222 15.90 5.59 -1.88
C SER A 222 15.87 6.71 -2.91
N LEU A 223 16.92 7.54 -2.90
CA LEU A 223 17.07 8.64 -3.87
C LEU A 223 18.10 8.25 -4.94
N ASP A 224 19.35 8.09 -4.51
CA ASP A 224 20.51 7.69 -5.30
C ASP A 224 20.93 6.23 -5.06
N ASP A 225 20.19 5.51 -4.22
CA ASP A 225 20.36 4.08 -3.99
C ASP A 225 19.00 3.37 -3.77
N ILE A 226 18.98 2.05 -3.97
CA ILE A 226 17.96 1.15 -3.43
C ILE A 226 18.64 0.06 -2.60
N LEU A 227 17.90 -0.55 -1.67
CA LEU A 227 18.43 -1.69 -0.92
C LEU A 227 18.13 -2.98 -1.68
N VAL A 228 19.09 -3.91 -1.67
CA VAL A 228 18.94 -5.22 -2.29
C VAL A 228 19.30 -6.28 -1.25
N ILE A 229 18.39 -7.19 -0.99
CA ILE A 229 18.65 -8.39 -0.19
C ILE A 229 18.99 -9.52 -1.16
N ASP A 230 20.19 -10.06 -1.04
CA ASP A 230 20.57 -11.31 -1.69
C ASP A 230 20.11 -12.47 -0.80
N THR A 231 19.10 -13.22 -1.26
CA THR A 231 18.50 -14.30 -0.46
C THR A 231 19.38 -15.53 -0.34
N GLN A 232 20.39 -15.69 -1.20
CA GLN A 232 21.31 -16.83 -1.17
C GLN A 232 22.47 -16.57 -0.22
N ASN A 233 22.97 -15.34 -0.21
CA ASN A 233 24.11 -14.93 0.61
C ASN A 233 23.69 -14.29 1.95
N GLU A 234 22.40 -14.00 2.14
CA GLU A 234 21.86 -13.28 3.29
C GLU A 234 22.60 -11.96 3.57
N THR A 235 22.80 -11.18 2.51
CA THR A 235 23.44 -9.87 2.57
C THR A 235 22.49 -8.76 2.13
N VAL A 236 22.74 -7.56 2.64
CA VAL A 236 22.07 -6.33 2.20
C VAL A 236 23.09 -5.42 1.54
N GLU A 237 22.87 -5.07 0.29
CA GLU A 237 23.67 -4.09 -0.44
C GLU A 237 22.85 -2.84 -0.76
N LYS A 238 23.53 -1.69 -0.80
CA LYS A 238 23.01 -0.47 -1.40
C LYS A 238 23.41 -0.46 -2.86
N LEU A 239 22.45 -0.64 -3.75
CA LEU A 239 22.66 -0.56 -5.19
C LEU A 239 22.54 0.90 -5.62
N PRO A 240 23.64 1.55 -6.06
CA PRO A 240 23.59 2.95 -6.49
C PRO A 240 22.76 3.07 -7.76
N ILE A 241 21.77 3.97 -7.78
CA ILE A 241 20.93 4.26 -8.95
C ILE A 241 21.19 5.69 -9.42
N SER A 242 21.68 5.80 -10.64
CA SER A 242 21.96 7.08 -11.28
C SER A 242 20.68 7.76 -11.78
N SER A 243 20.63 9.09 -11.66
CA SER A 243 19.61 9.91 -12.33
C SER A 243 20.08 10.29 -13.74
N PRO A 244 19.16 10.54 -14.70
CA PRO A 244 19.53 11.11 -15.98
C PRO A 244 20.32 12.42 -15.80
N SER A 245 21.29 12.69 -16.67
CA SER A 245 22.17 13.86 -16.55
C SER A 245 21.36 15.17 -16.42
N GLY A 246 21.51 15.85 -15.29
CA GLY A 246 20.81 17.10 -14.98
C GLY A 246 19.37 16.95 -14.44
N ALA A 247 18.88 15.72 -14.24
CA ALA A 247 17.60 15.45 -13.61
C ALA A 247 17.77 15.07 -12.13
N SER A 248 16.77 15.41 -11.32
CA SER A 248 16.67 14.94 -9.94
C SER A 248 16.09 13.52 -9.90
N PRO A 249 16.47 12.70 -8.89
CA PRO A 249 15.81 11.42 -8.63
C PRO A 249 14.34 11.62 -8.25
N PRO A 250 13.53 10.54 -8.26
CA PRO A 250 12.18 10.60 -7.74
C PRO A 250 12.15 11.15 -6.31
N ALA A 251 11.10 11.90 -5.99
CA ALA A 251 10.91 12.39 -4.62
C ALA A 251 10.86 11.23 -3.60
N SER A 252 11.46 11.46 -2.43
CA SER A 252 11.31 10.60 -1.24
C SER A 252 9.83 10.35 -0.95
N ARG A 253 9.43 9.08 -0.81
CA ARG A 253 8.03 8.66 -0.70
C ARG A 253 7.84 7.40 0.15
N GLY A 254 6.66 7.25 0.74
CA GLY A 254 6.17 6.01 1.37
C GLY A 254 4.73 5.73 0.94
N LEU A 255 4.22 4.52 1.19
CA LEU A 255 2.90 4.08 0.67
C LEU A 255 2.74 4.29 -0.85
N HIS A 256 3.85 4.29 -1.59
CA HIS A 256 3.82 4.18 -3.05
C HIS A 256 3.63 2.70 -3.42
N SER A 257 3.50 2.40 -4.70
CA SER A 257 3.39 1.03 -5.19
C SER A 257 4.58 0.71 -6.08
N MET A 258 5.02 -0.55 -6.06
CA MET A 258 6.15 -1.03 -6.85
C MET A 258 5.85 -2.40 -7.42
N VAL A 259 6.25 -2.64 -8.67
CA VAL A 259 6.18 -3.95 -9.32
C VAL A 259 7.44 -4.19 -10.15
N ALA A 260 7.87 -5.45 -10.29
CA ALA A 260 8.79 -5.84 -11.35
C ALA A 260 8.00 -6.03 -12.65
N LEU A 261 8.41 -5.36 -13.73
CA LEU A 261 7.78 -5.51 -15.04
C LEU A 261 8.30 -6.74 -15.79
N ASP A 262 9.58 -7.00 -15.61
CA ASP A 262 10.37 -8.06 -16.24
C ASP A 262 11.58 -8.39 -15.35
N ASP A 263 12.57 -9.10 -15.88
CA ASP A 263 13.80 -9.50 -15.19
C ASP A 263 14.85 -8.38 -15.04
N ARG A 264 14.51 -7.14 -15.41
CA ARG A 264 15.42 -5.99 -15.42
C ARG A 264 14.80 -4.72 -14.85
N THR A 265 13.49 -4.55 -14.92
CA THR A 265 12.84 -3.26 -14.75
C THR A 265 11.90 -3.25 -13.55
N LEU A 266 12.15 -2.36 -12.61
CA LEU A 266 11.22 -2.04 -11.52
C LEU A 266 10.42 -0.79 -11.88
N LEU A 267 9.11 -0.80 -11.66
CA LEU A 267 8.24 0.36 -11.82
C LEU A 267 7.75 0.82 -10.45
N ILE A 268 7.76 2.14 -10.23
CA ILE A 268 7.21 2.79 -9.04
C ILE A 268 6.16 3.81 -9.46
N PHE A 269 5.05 3.85 -8.70
CA PHE A 269 3.97 4.79 -8.93
C PHE A 269 3.50 5.46 -7.63
N GLY A 270 3.26 6.77 -7.73
CA GLY A 270 2.53 7.56 -6.74
C GLY A 270 3.15 7.57 -5.34
N GLY A 271 2.29 7.65 -4.32
CA GLY A 271 2.66 7.58 -2.91
C GLY A 271 2.70 8.94 -2.21
N ALA A 272 3.06 8.89 -0.92
CA ALA A 272 3.08 10.04 -0.03
C ALA A 272 4.51 10.58 0.14
N PRO A 273 4.81 11.79 -0.37
CA PRO A 273 6.12 12.37 -0.20
C PRO A 273 6.30 12.99 1.20
N GLN A 274 7.53 13.32 1.56
CA GLN A 274 7.80 13.99 2.83
C GLN A 274 7.15 15.37 2.95
N ARG A 275 7.00 16.05 1.80
CA ARG A 275 6.41 17.40 1.68
C ARG A 275 5.56 17.45 0.42
N GLY A 276 4.44 18.18 0.48
CA GLY A 276 3.49 18.32 -0.63
C GLY A 276 2.29 17.38 -0.54
N GLY A 277 1.49 17.37 -1.60
CA GLY A 277 0.39 16.43 -1.80
C GLY A 277 0.88 15.04 -2.17
N PHE A 278 -0.03 14.10 -2.35
CA PHE A 278 0.31 12.81 -2.94
C PHE A 278 0.86 12.94 -4.36
N LEU A 279 1.52 11.89 -4.82
CA LEU A 279 2.11 11.83 -6.15
C LEU A 279 1.27 10.94 -7.06
N ASN A 280 1.43 11.13 -8.37
CA ASN A 280 0.92 10.26 -9.44
C ASN A 280 1.97 10.10 -10.56
N ASP A 281 3.24 10.36 -10.25
CA ASP A 281 4.34 10.15 -11.18
C ASP A 281 4.64 8.65 -11.34
N VAL A 282 5.16 8.30 -12.51
CA VAL A 282 5.60 6.93 -12.85
C VAL A 282 7.10 6.99 -13.11
N TRP A 283 7.85 6.18 -12.37
CA TRP A 283 9.29 6.04 -12.51
C TRP A 283 9.65 4.59 -12.76
N THR A 284 10.72 4.36 -13.52
CA THR A 284 11.34 3.04 -13.65
C THR A 284 12.78 3.04 -13.19
N ILE A 285 13.22 1.90 -12.66
CA ILE A 285 14.63 1.56 -12.42
C ILE A 285 15.01 0.49 -13.41
N ASP A 286 15.98 0.79 -14.26
CA ASP A 286 16.69 -0.20 -15.05
C ASP A 286 17.81 -0.81 -14.20
N LEU A 287 17.76 -2.11 -13.93
CA LEU A 287 18.75 -2.80 -13.08
C LEU A 287 20.01 -3.25 -13.83
N GLN A 288 20.03 -3.15 -15.16
CA GLN A 288 21.26 -3.37 -15.93
C GLN A 288 22.13 -2.11 -15.90
N ASP A 289 21.52 -0.97 -16.15
CA ASP A 289 22.21 0.33 -16.18
C ASP A 289 22.19 1.06 -14.84
N ASN A 290 21.47 0.52 -13.85
CA ASN A 290 21.22 1.11 -12.54
C ASN A 290 20.78 2.57 -12.66
N LYS A 291 19.67 2.79 -13.37
CA LYS A 291 19.26 4.13 -13.79
C LYS A 291 17.77 4.38 -13.60
N TRP A 292 17.47 5.54 -13.03
CA TRP A 292 16.12 6.10 -12.97
C TRP A 292 15.68 6.63 -14.34
N THR A 293 14.42 6.39 -14.68
CA THR A 293 13.76 7.05 -15.80
C THR A 293 12.40 7.59 -15.37
N ASP A 294 12.20 8.90 -15.52
CA ASP A 294 10.86 9.49 -15.41
C ASP A 294 10.05 9.12 -16.65
N MET A 295 8.96 8.38 -16.42
CA MET A 295 8.03 7.95 -17.47
C MET A 295 6.76 8.80 -17.50
N THR A 296 6.54 9.68 -16.52
CA THR A 296 5.28 10.38 -16.31
C THR A 296 4.81 11.15 -17.54
N SER A 297 5.71 11.88 -18.20
CA SER A 297 5.40 12.67 -19.40
C SER A 297 5.43 11.87 -20.71
N LYS A 298 5.85 10.60 -20.65
CA LYS A 298 5.96 9.69 -21.80
C LYS A 298 4.78 8.74 -21.92
N ILE A 299 3.89 8.72 -20.94
CA ILE A 299 2.71 7.85 -20.93
C ILE A 299 1.53 8.62 -21.50
N GLU A 300 0.86 8.04 -22.48
CA GLU A 300 -0.36 8.57 -23.05
C GLU A 300 -1.60 8.14 -22.25
N GLY A 301 -2.74 8.78 -22.50
CA GLY A 301 -4.00 8.45 -21.84
C GLY A 301 -4.16 9.14 -20.48
N GLN A 302 -5.39 9.08 -19.96
CA GLN A 302 -5.71 9.64 -18.65
C GLN A 302 -5.49 8.59 -17.58
N GLY A 303 -4.40 8.75 -16.84
CA GLY A 303 -4.10 7.92 -15.67
C GLY A 303 -4.78 8.39 -14.40
N PRO A 304 -4.51 7.70 -13.29
CA PRO A 304 -4.99 8.08 -11.96
C PRO A 304 -4.52 9.46 -11.50
N GLY A 305 -5.33 10.08 -10.65
CA GLY A 305 -4.94 11.26 -9.89
C GLY A 305 -3.89 10.95 -8.80
N PRO A 306 -3.39 11.99 -8.11
CA PRO A 306 -2.48 11.85 -6.97
C PRO A 306 -3.04 10.95 -5.85
N CYS A 307 -2.38 9.82 -5.60
CA CYS A 307 -2.87 8.83 -4.63
C CYS A 307 -1.74 8.08 -3.93
N CYS A 308 -2.08 7.36 -2.87
CA CYS A 308 -1.17 6.48 -2.14
C CYS A 308 -1.88 5.19 -1.73
N SER A 309 -1.10 4.19 -1.32
CA SER A 309 -1.59 2.89 -0.86
C SER A 309 -2.50 2.18 -1.87
N THR A 310 -2.28 2.43 -3.17
CA THR A 310 -2.89 1.65 -4.24
C THR A 310 -2.35 0.24 -4.19
N ALA A 311 -3.11 -0.74 -4.67
CA ALA A 311 -2.55 -2.05 -4.95
C ALA A 311 -2.20 -2.14 -6.43
N MET A 312 -1.02 -2.69 -6.76
CA MET A 312 -0.54 -2.86 -8.13
C MET A 312 -0.03 -4.28 -8.34
N VAL A 313 -0.43 -4.90 -9.45
CA VAL A 313 0.04 -6.23 -9.85
C VAL A 313 0.42 -6.24 -11.33
N LYS A 314 1.50 -6.96 -11.67
CA LYS A 314 1.96 -7.14 -13.05
C LYS A 314 1.03 -8.13 -13.77
N VAL A 315 0.31 -7.69 -14.78
CA VAL A 315 -0.49 -8.54 -15.70
C VAL A 315 0.17 -8.61 -17.08
N ASP A 316 -0.12 -9.59 -17.93
CA ASP A 316 0.60 -9.83 -19.19
C ASP A 316 0.90 -8.59 -20.05
N ASN A 317 -0.09 -7.73 -20.26
CA ASN A 317 0.03 -6.52 -21.09
C ASN A 317 0.39 -5.24 -20.30
N GLY A 318 0.69 -5.32 -19.01
CA GLY A 318 0.94 -4.11 -18.24
C GLY A 318 0.88 -4.25 -16.73
N VAL A 319 0.36 -3.22 -16.07
CA VAL A 319 0.18 -3.20 -14.63
C VAL A 319 -1.24 -2.81 -14.29
N LEU A 320 -1.96 -3.70 -13.62
CA LEU A 320 -3.29 -3.41 -13.06
C LEU A 320 -3.11 -2.69 -11.74
N MET A 321 -3.81 -1.58 -11.57
CA MET A 321 -3.86 -0.81 -10.34
C MET A 321 -5.31 -0.68 -9.86
N TRP A 322 -5.52 -0.82 -8.56
CA TRP A 322 -6.83 -0.63 -7.95
C TRP A 322 -6.78 0.03 -6.58
N GLY A 323 -7.81 0.82 -6.28
CA GLY A 323 -8.08 1.42 -4.98
C GLY A 323 -7.04 2.42 -4.52
N GLY A 324 -6.83 2.51 -3.20
CA GLY A 324 -5.89 3.45 -2.59
C GLY A 324 -6.60 4.63 -1.93
N ALA A 325 -5.89 5.73 -1.70
CA ALA A 325 -6.47 6.94 -1.14
C ALA A 325 -5.86 8.21 -1.74
N GLU A 326 -6.72 9.20 -1.91
CA GLU A 326 -6.36 10.57 -2.25
C GLU A 326 -6.50 11.51 -1.05
N ARG A 327 -6.07 12.76 -1.25
CA ARG A 327 -6.42 13.88 -0.36
C ARG A 327 -7.12 14.94 -1.18
N PRO A 328 -8.44 15.14 -1.00
CA PRO A 328 -9.13 16.22 -1.69
C PRO A 328 -8.54 17.56 -1.24
N GLY A 329 -8.18 18.39 -2.21
CA GLY A 329 -7.62 19.70 -1.93
C GLY A 329 -8.72 20.74 -1.74
N GLN A 330 -9.23 20.93 -0.52
CA GLN A 330 -9.89 22.17 -0.10
C GLN A 330 -10.05 22.28 1.43
N GLU A 331 -9.71 23.45 1.98
CA GLU A 331 -10.03 23.83 3.36
C GLU A 331 -11.57 23.88 3.53
N GLY A 332 -12.12 23.08 4.44
CA GLY A 332 -13.49 23.30 4.94
C GLY A 332 -14.42 22.09 5.05
N GLU A 333 -14.10 20.93 4.48
CA GLU A 333 -14.88 19.69 4.66
C GLU A 333 -13.97 18.55 5.13
N MET A 334 -14.50 17.66 5.99
CA MET A 334 -13.76 16.74 6.88
C MET A 334 -12.32 16.42 6.40
N GLU A 335 -11.34 17.01 7.10
CA GLU A 335 -9.92 16.76 6.91
C GLU A 335 -9.62 15.25 7.00
N GLY A 336 -9.52 14.55 5.88
CA GLY A 336 -9.40 13.09 5.88
C GLY A 336 -8.91 12.52 4.55
N LEU A 337 -8.34 11.32 4.61
CA LEU A 337 -8.00 10.53 3.43
C LEU A 337 -9.28 10.01 2.79
N GLN A 338 -9.46 10.26 1.49
CA GLN A 338 -10.60 9.73 0.75
C GLN A 338 -10.16 8.44 0.06
N PRO A 339 -10.78 7.30 0.36
CA PRO A 339 -10.45 6.04 -0.31
C PRO A 339 -10.95 6.05 -1.75
N LEU A 340 -10.27 5.28 -2.61
CA LEU A 340 -10.58 5.12 -4.03
C LEU A 340 -11.05 3.68 -4.31
N ASP A 341 -11.83 3.51 -5.37
CA ASP A 341 -12.26 2.23 -5.95
C ASP A 341 -12.00 2.13 -7.47
N GLU A 342 -11.32 3.13 -8.04
CA GLU A 342 -11.01 3.19 -9.46
C GLU A 342 -9.98 2.12 -9.85
N ALA A 343 -10.16 1.55 -11.04
CA ALA A 343 -9.25 0.59 -11.67
C ALA A 343 -8.61 1.20 -12.92
N PHE A 344 -7.28 1.10 -13.00
CA PHE A 344 -6.51 1.54 -14.16
C PHE A 344 -5.57 0.43 -14.63
N LEU A 345 -5.40 0.33 -15.95
CA LEU A 345 -4.38 -0.50 -16.56
C LEU A 345 -3.32 0.41 -17.19
N LEU A 346 -2.08 0.28 -16.75
CA LEU A 346 -0.93 0.85 -17.44
C LEU A 346 -0.41 -0.16 -18.47
N ARG A 347 -0.70 0.06 -19.74
CA ARG A 347 -0.16 -0.69 -20.87
C ARG A 347 1.32 -0.38 -21.03
N THR A 348 2.16 -1.37 -20.73
CA THR A 348 3.62 -1.29 -20.91
C THR A 348 4.08 -2.04 -22.16
N ASP A 349 3.13 -2.67 -22.88
CA ASP A 349 3.32 -3.39 -24.14
C ASP A 349 3.14 -2.50 -25.39
N THR A 350 2.78 -1.23 -25.20
CA THR A 350 2.64 -0.23 -26.26
C THR A 350 3.85 0.72 -26.28
N ASP A 351 4.11 1.38 -27.41
CA ASP A 351 5.08 2.48 -27.50
C ASP A 351 4.42 3.69 -28.20
N PRO A 352 4.16 4.80 -27.47
CA PRO A 352 4.41 5.00 -26.05
C PRO A 352 3.53 4.14 -25.13
N TRP A 353 3.93 4.01 -23.86
CA TRP A 353 3.09 3.41 -22.81
C TRP A 353 1.77 4.17 -22.66
N ARG A 354 0.72 3.50 -22.17
CA ARG A 354 -0.63 4.08 -22.12
C ARG A 354 -1.41 3.73 -20.86
N TRP A 355 -2.00 4.74 -20.23
CA TRP A 355 -3.05 4.54 -19.23
C TRP A 355 -4.40 4.30 -19.89
N GLU A 356 -5.11 3.30 -19.38
CA GLU A 356 -6.48 2.99 -19.75
C GLU A 356 -7.34 2.84 -18.50
N SER A 357 -8.53 3.44 -18.53
CA SER A 357 -9.57 3.15 -17.55
C SER A 357 -10.05 1.72 -17.75
N VAL A 358 -10.22 0.98 -16.66
CA VAL A 358 -10.76 -0.38 -16.71
C VAL A 358 -12.27 -0.30 -16.51
N SER A 359 -13.04 -0.92 -17.40
CA SER A 359 -14.49 -1.05 -17.19
C SER A 359 -14.73 -1.91 -15.96
N VAL A 360 -15.56 -1.49 -15.02
CA VAL A 360 -15.90 -2.31 -13.87
C VAL A 360 -17.32 -2.84 -14.04
N ALA A 361 -17.46 -4.17 -14.06
CA ALA A 361 -18.73 -4.87 -14.23
C ALA A 361 -19.21 -5.54 -12.93
N GLY A 362 -20.51 -5.88 -12.89
CA GLY A 362 -21.20 -6.44 -11.72
C GLY A 362 -22.17 -5.44 -11.05
N GLY A 363 -23.15 -5.94 -10.31
CA GLY A 363 -24.06 -5.10 -9.50
C GLY A 363 -23.31 -4.36 -8.38
N ALA A 364 -23.91 -3.30 -7.82
CA ALA A 364 -23.27 -2.51 -6.76
C ALA A 364 -22.84 -3.37 -5.55
N ASP A 365 -23.64 -4.37 -5.19
CA ASP A 365 -23.37 -5.27 -4.07
C ASP A 365 -22.28 -6.32 -4.36
N ALA A 366 -21.84 -6.45 -5.62
CA ALA A 366 -20.82 -7.41 -6.03
C ALA A 366 -19.40 -6.81 -6.05
N ARG A 367 -19.26 -5.50 -5.82
CA ARG A 367 -17.98 -4.78 -5.97
C ARG A 367 -17.40 -4.40 -4.60
N PRO A 368 -16.07 -4.42 -4.45
CA PRO A 368 -15.43 -3.87 -3.26
C PRO A 368 -15.67 -2.36 -3.17
N LEU A 369 -16.15 -1.91 -2.01
CA LEU A 369 -16.23 -0.48 -1.69
C LEU A 369 -14.85 0.20 -1.71
N PRO A 370 -14.79 1.54 -1.92
CA PRO A 370 -13.55 2.30 -1.86
C PRO A 370 -12.74 2.01 -0.59
N ARG A 371 -11.44 1.74 -0.76
CA ARG A 371 -10.55 1.39 0.35
C ARG A 371 -9.08 1.65 0.04
N ASN A 372 -8.31 1.88 1.11
CA ASN A 372 -6.85 1.84 1.08
C ASN A 372 -6.32 0.78 2.06
N ALA A 373 -4.99 0.58 2.05
CA ALA A 373 -4.29 -0.38 2.91
C ALA A 373 -4.91 -1.80 2.91
N HIS A 374 -5.53 -2.17 1.78
CA HIS A 374 -5.95 -3.50 1.41
C HIS A 374 -4.77 -4.23 0.74
N THR A 375 -4.93 -5.52 0.48
CA THR A 375 -4.01 -6.30 -0.36
C THR A 375 -4.68 -6.73 -1.65
N MET A 376 -3.88 -6.88 -2.72
CA MET A 376 -4.31 -7.47 -3.98
C MET A 376 -3.26 -8.49 -4.42
N SER A 377 -3.68 -9.73 -4.59
CA SER A 377 -2.83 -10.86 -4.99
C SER A 377 -3.23 -11.33 -6.37
N LEU A 378 -2.30 -11.30 -7.31
CA LEU A 378 -2.50 -11.87 -8.65
C LEU A 378 -2.38 -13.39 -8.58
N LEU A 379 -3.36 -14.09 -9.11
CA LEU A 379 -3.31 -15.55 -9.22
C LEU A 379 -2.68 -15.96 -10.55
N PRO A 380 -1.87 -17.03 -10.57
CA PRO A 380 -1.39 -17.59 -11.83
C PRO A 380 -2.59 -18.09 -12.65
N PRO A 381 -2.58 -17.96 -13.99
CA PRO A 381 -3.63 -18.53 -14.83
C PRO A 381 -3.79 -20.03 -14.57
N ARG A 382 -5.03 -20.49 -14.43
CA ARG A 382 -5.32 -21.91 -14.19
C ARG A 382 -5.26 -22.69 -15.50
N GLU A 383 -5.76 -22.09 -16.58
CA GLU A 383 -5.64 -22.58 -17.94
C GLU A 383 -4.95 -21.58 -18.89
N ALA A 384 -4.38 -22.09 -19.99
CA ALA A 384 -3.73 -21.26 -20.99
C ALA A 384 -4.78 -20.41 -21.73
N GLY A 385 -4.63 -19.09 -21.69
CA GLY A 385 -5.55 -18.14 -22.33
C GLY A 385 -6.65 -17.60 -21.41
N GLU A 386 -6.72 -18.07 -20.15
CA GLU A 386 -7.45 -17.36 -19.12
C GLU A 386 -6.74 -16.05 -18.79
N MET A 387 -7.54 -15.01 -18.60
CA MET A 387 -7.06 -13.69 -18.22
C MET A 387 -6.83 -13.65 -16.69
N ALA A 388 -6.10 -12.64 -16.23
CA ALA A 388 -5.67 -12.51 -14.85
C ALA A 388 -6.83 -12.47 -13.83
N GLU A 389 -6.74 -13.29 -12.78
CA GLU A 389 -7.56 -13.21 -11.58
C GLU A 389 -6.80 -12.49 -10.46
N VAL A 390 -7.49 -11.65 -9.70
CA VAL A 390 -6.93 -10.99 -8.52
C VAL A 390 -7.80 -11.24 -7.30
N VAL A 391 -7.19 -11.49 -6.15
CA VAL A 391 -7.87 -11.55 -4.86
C VAL A 391 -7.63 -10.27 -4.12
N VAL A 392 -8.69 -9.57 -3.72
CA VAL A 392 -8.64 -8.39 -2.85
C VAL A 392 -9.17 -8.75 -1.47
N HIS A 393 -8.43 -8.39 -0.42
CA HIS A 393 -8.85 -8.64 0.95
C HIS A 393 -8.64 -7.42 1.86
N GLY A 394 -9.64 -7.19 2.71
CA GLY A 394 -9.62 -6.22 3.80
C GLY A 394 -9.38 -4.79 3.34
N GLY A 395 -8.64 -4.03 4.15
CA GLY A 395 -8.40 -2.60 3.94
C GLY A 395 -9.31 -1.72 4.77
N TRP A 396 -9.29 -0.43 4.51
CA TRP A 396 -9.92 0.55 5.38
C TRP A 396 -10.42 1.77 4.61
N TRP A 397 -11.57 2.28 5.02
CA TRP A 397 -11.99 3.64 4.80
C TRP A 397 -11.64 4.44 6.06
N ALA A 398 -10.70 5.36 5.90
CA ALA A 398 -10.18 6.20 6.96
C ALA A 398 -11.26 6.73 7.91
N PHE A 399 -11.22 6.28 9.17
CA PHE A 399 -12.11 6.67 10.28
C PHE A 399 -13.60 6.35 10.07
N VAL A 400 -13.92 5.51 9.09
CA VAL A 400 -15.30 5.10 8.80
C VAL A 400 -15.48 3.61 8.99
N LYS A 401 -14.66 2.77 8.35
CA LYS A 401 -14.85 1.32 8.36
C LYS A 401 -13.58 0.56 8.01
N THR A 402 -13.24 -0.46 8.80
CA THR A 402 -12.29 -1.49 8.38
C THR A 402 -13.05 -2.63 7.72
N TYR A 403 -12.49 -3.16 6.63
CA TYR A 403 -13.11 -4.21 5.85
C TYR A 403 -12.51 -5.58 6.20
N GLY A 404 -13.35 -6.60 6.22
CA GLY A 404 -12.95 -8.02 6.34
C GLY A 404 -13.47 -8.87 5.18
N ASP A 405 -14.06 -8.22 4.18
CA ASP A 405 -14.58 -8.85 2.98
C ASP A 405 -13.45 -9.28 2.02
N THR A 406 -13.77 -10.23 1.14
CA THR A 406 -12.87 -10.80 0.16
C THR A 406 -13.58 -10.79 -1.19
N PHE A 407 -12.86 -10.38 -2.23
CA PHE A 407 -13.38 -10.34 -3.60
C PHE A 407 -12.40 -11.01 -4.54
N VAL A 408 -12.94 -11.69 -5.55
CA VAL A 408 -12.17 -12.14 -6.70
C VAL A 408 -12.53 -11.24 -7.88
N GLY A 409 -11.52 -10.59 -8.45
CA GLY A 409 -11.62 -9.77 -9.64
C GLY A 409 -11.15 -10.56 -10.86
N HIS A 410 -12.01 -10.64 -11.87
CA HIS A 410 -11.75 -11.31 -13.14
C HIS A 410 -11.44 -10.25 -14.20
N LEU A 411 -10.17 -10.08 -14.56
CA LEU A 411 -9.80 -9.19 -15.65
C LEU A 411 -10.09 -9.89 -16.98
N LYS A 412 -10.69 -9.22 -17.96
CA LYS A 412 -10.98 -9.77 -19.30
C LYS A 412 -10.75 -8.71 -20.37
N ALA A 413 -10.35 -9.12 -21.57
CA ALA A 413 -10.29 -8.24 -22.73
C ALA A 413 -11.72 -7.99 -23.26
N LEU A 414 -11.98 -6.76 -23.74
CA LEU A 414 -13.26 -6.35 -24.32
C LEU A 414 -13.30 -6.46 -25.84
#